data_AF-A0A9D7WNA6-F1
#
_entry.id   AF-A0A9D7WNA6-F1
#
_cell.length_a   1.000
_cell.length_b   1.000
_cell.length_c   1.000
_cell.angle_alpha   90.00
_cell.angle_beta   90.00
_cell.angle_gamma   90.00
#
_symmetry.space_group_name_H-M   'P 1'
#
loop_
_entity.id
_entity.type
_entity.pdbx_description
1 polymer ?
#
loop_
_entity_poly.entity_id
_entity_poly.type
_entity_poly.pdbx_seq_one_letter_code
_entity_poly.pdbx_strand_id
1 'polypeptide(L)'
;IAGLVEGASKGEGLGNKFLSHIREVDAVIHMIRCFDSDDIQNVNPTVDPVRDLEIIETEMMLADLESIQKRLEKSNKKNVDEEQIKILEIALDCINNSKDIQILRDQFEKKLLNQSGLLSLKPKIFVCNVDEPSVQNGNKYTEAFIGKFGEKNTLIVSADIENQINQLENEEKENYMEMIGLKKTGLNMLIQKGYNILELDTYFTSGPEETRAWTIQKNCTAPKAAGEIHSDFEKGFIRAETIAYEDFIANQGWVNSKTNGKMRLEGKDYIVKDGDILNFRFNT
;
A
#
# COMPACT_ATOMS: atom_id res chain seq x y z
N ILE A 1 2.83 -13.32 1.73
CA ILE A 1 2.23 -14.24 2.72
C ILE A 1 1.73 -15.46 1.95
N ALA A 2 2.05 -16.70 2.36
CA ALA A 2 1.79 -17.90 1.55
C ALA A 2 0.40 -18.51 1.79
N GLY A 3 -0.29 -18.84 0.69
CA GLY A 3 -1.23 -19.96 0.55
C GLY A 3 -2.56 -19.85 1.31
N LEU A 4 -3.45 -18.95 0.88
CA LEU A 4 -4.87 -19.14 1.17
C LEU A 4 -5.43 -20.16 0.16
N VAL A 5 -6.03 -21.23 0.67
CA VAL A 5 -6.74 -22.24 -0.13
C VAL A 5 -8.21 -22.21 0.24
N GLU A 6 -9.06 -22.74 -0.63
CA GLU A 6 -10.49 -22.89 -0.37
C GLU A 6 -10.74 -23.60 0.98
N GLY A 7 -11.62 -23.03 1.80
CA GLY A 7 -11.94 -23.52 3.14
C GLY A 7 -11.10 -22.92 4.28
N ALA A 8 -10.23 -21.95 4.02
CA ALA A 8 -9.42 -21.28 5.04
C ALA A 8 -10.26 -20.58 6.14
N SER A 9 -11.47 -20.14 5.81
CA SER A 9 -12.41 -19.48 6.72
C SER A 9 -13.12 -20.43 7.69
N LYS A 10 -13.09 -21.76 7.47
CA LYS A 10 -13.80 -22.75 8.31
C LYS A 10 -13.12 -23.09 9.65
N GLY A 11 -12.10 -22.34 10.05
CA GLY A 11 -11.58 -22.35 11.42
C GLY A 11 -10.56 -23.43 11.78
N GLU A 12 -10.26 -24.38 10.90
CA GLU A 12 -9.24 -25.42 11.14
C GLU A 12 -8.00 -25.21 10.23
N GLY A 13 -6.81 -25.06 10.84
CA GLY A 13 -5.53 -25.12 10.12
C GLY A 13 -4.84 -23.78 9.80
N LEU A 14 -3.96 -23.80 8.79
CA LEU A 14 -3.07 -22.68 8.41
C LEU A 14 -3.82 -21.45 7.86
N GLY A 15 -5.03 -21.63 7.31
CA GLY A 15 -5.83 -20.55 6.73
C GLY A 15 -6.26 -19.48 7.74
N ASN A 16 -6.64 -19.87 8.96
CA ASN A 16 -7.04 -18.90 9.98
C ASN A 16 -5.85 -18.05 10.47
N LYS A 17 -4.65 -18.66 10.58
CA LYS A 17 -3.40 -17.91 10.88
C LYS A 17 -3.03 -16.92 9.77
N PHE A 18 -3.32 -17.27 8.53
CA PHE A 18 -3.10 -16.36 7.41
C PHE A 18 -4.02 -15.14 7.50
N LEU A 19 -5.31 -15.35 7.76
CA LEU A 19 -6.28 -14.27 7.91
C LEU A 19 -5.96 -13.37 9.11
N SER A 20 -5.44 -13.92 10.22
CA SER A 20 -4.99 -13.09 11.35
C SER A 20 -3.84 -12.16 10.97
N HIS A 21 -2.85 -12.63 10.19
CA HIS A 21 -1.78 -11.75 9.71
C HIS A 21 -2.30 -10.67 8.75
N ILE A 22 -3.29 -10.97 7.91
CA ILE A 22 -3.90 -9.93 7.05
C ILE A 22 -4.58 -8.85 7.90
N ARG A 23 -5.17 -9.19 9.06
CA ARG A 23 -5.78 -8.19 9.94
C ARG A 23 -4.77 -7.16 10.42
N GLU A 24 -3.51 -7.54 10.59
CA GLU A 24 -2.42 -6.71 11.12
C GLU A 24 -1.76 -5.78 10.09
N VAL A 25 -2.09 -5.89 8.80
CA VAL A 25 -1.52 -5.04 7.73
C VAL A 25 -2.52 -4.02 7.20
N ASP A 26 -2.04 -2.88 6.72
CA ASP A 26 -2.92 -1.81 6.19
C ASP A 26 -3.30 -1.98 4.71
N ALA A 27 -2.50 -2.74 3.94
CA ALA A 27 -2.78 -3.04 2.53
C ALA A 27 -2.31 -4.46 2.18
N VAL A 28 -2.89 -5.04 1.13
CA VAL A 28 -2.59 -6.41 0.70
C VAL A 28 -2.01 -6.40 -0.71
N ILE A 29 -0.91 -7.12 -0.91
CA ILE A 29 -0.34 -7.40 -2.23
C ILE A 29 -0.70 -8.83 -2.60
N HIS A 30 -1.52 -8.99 -3.62
CA HIS A 30 -1.85 -10.28 -4.20
C HIS A 30 -0.83 -10.60 -5.30
N MET A 31 0.01 -11.60 -5.06
CA MET A 31 0.88 -12.14 -6.10
C MET A 31 0.12 -13.24 -6.84
N ILE A 32 -0.05 -13.07 -8.15
CA ILE A 32 -0.96 -13.84 -8.98
C ILE A 32 -0.17 -14.48 -10.11
N ARG A 33 -0.23 -15.80 -10.22
CA ARG A 33 0.45 -16.53 -11.28
C ARG A 33 -0.23 -16.27 -12.62
N CYS A 34 0.54 -15.76 -13.58
CA CYS A 34 0.11 -15.44 -14.94
C CYS A 34 1.05 -16.09 -15.98
N PHE A 35 1.54 -17.31 -15.71
CA PHE A 35 2.38 -18.08 -16.65
C PHE A 35 2.21 -19.60 -16.42
N ASP A 36 2.44 -20.36 -17.47
CA ASP A 36 2.47 -21.82 -17.44
C ASP A 36 3.87 -22.31 -17.07
N SER A 37 3.96 -23.38 -16.26
CA SER A 37 5.22 -24.00 -15.85
C SER A 37 4.90 -25.37 -15.25
N ASP A 38 5.60 -26.38 -15.73
CA ASP A 38 5.48 -27.79 -15.31
C ASP A 38 6.20 -28.06 -13.96
N ASP A 39 7.10 -27.16 -13.57
CA ASP A 39 7.93 -27.29 -12.35
C ASP A 39 7.21 -26.81 -11.08
N ILE A 40 6.12 -26.07 -11.23
CA ILE A 40 5.39 -25.47 -10.11
C ILE A 40 4.11 -26.27 -9.85
N GLN A 41 4.05 -26.94 -8.70
CA GLN A 41 2.83 -27.60 -8.22
C GLN A 41 1.72 -26.57 -8.00
N ASN A 42 0.58 -26.79 -8.66
CA ASN A 42 -0.61 -25.97 -8.48
C ASN A 42 -1.63 -26.67 -7.59
N VAL A 43 -2.34 -25.87 -6.79
CA VAL A 43 -3.54 -26.31 -6.06
C VAL A 43 -4.65 -26.63 -7.07
N ASN A 44 -4.79 -25.81 -8.11
CA ASN A 44 -5.75 -26.01 -9.19
C ASN A 44 -5.09 -26.64 -10.43
N PRO A 45 -5.77 -27.51 -11.20
CA PRO A 45 -5.17 -28.20 -12.34
C PRO A 45 -4.70 -27.27 -13.47
N THR A 46 -5.31 -26.09 -13.60
CA THR A 46 -5.03 -25.11 -14.65
C THR A 46 -4.71 -23.75 -14.04
N VAL A 47 -3.88 -22.97 -14.72
CA VAL A 47 -3.60 -21.57 -14.32
C VAL A 47 -4.78 -20.70 -14.74
N ASP A 48 -5.42 -20.05 -13.76
CA ASP A 48 -6.49 -19.07 -13.99
C ASP A 48 -6.37 -17.95 -12.94
N PRO A 49 -5.74 -16.81 -13.27
CA PRO A 49 -5.48 -15.75 -12.31
C PRO A 49 -6.76 -15.11 -11.77
N VAL A 50 -7.85 -15.14 -12.55
CA VAL A 50 -9.13 -14.55 -12.16
C VAL A 50 -9.80 -15.44 -11.11
N ARG A 51 -9.93 -16.74 -11.41
CA ARG A 51 -10.51 -17.71 -10.48
C ARG A 51 -9.71 -17.76 -9.18
N ASP A 52 -8.39 -17.80 -9.27
CA ASP A 52 -7.52 -17.95 -8.11
C ASP A 52 -7.63 -16.73 -7.17
N LEU A 53 -7.79 -15.51 -7.71
CA LEU A 53 -8.07 -14.33 -6.89
C LEU A 53 -9.49 -14.37 -6.28
N GLU A 54 -10.50 -14.77 -7.04
CA GLU A 54 -11.88 -14.84 -6.54
C GLU A 54 -12.04 -15.82 -5.36
N ILE A 55 -11.28 -16.91 -5.35
CA ILE A 55 -11.22 -17.83 -4.20
C ILE A 55 -10.71 -17.08 -2.96
N ILE A 56 -9.60 -16.33 -3.09
CA ILE A 56 -9.01 -15.56 -1.98
C ILE A 56 -9.99 -14.50 -1.46
N GLU A 57 -10.61 -13.75 -2.37
CA GLU A 57 -11.61 -12.73 -2.04
C GLU A 57 -12.83 -13.32 -1.33
N THR A 58 -13.32 -14.47 -1.80
CA THR A 58 -14.45 -15.17 -1.18
C THR A 58 -14.12 -15.58 0.25
N GLU A 59 -12.94 -16.14 0.49
CA GLU A 59 -12.51 -16.53 1.83
C GLU A 59 -12.34 -15.33 2.78
N MET A 60 -11.83 -14.19 2.27
CA MET A 60 -11.77 -12.94 3.05
C MET A 60 -13.17 -12.44 3.40
N MET A 61 -14.12 -12.49 2.46
CA MET A 61 -15.52 -12.11 2.69
C MET A 61 -16.21 -13.04 3.70
N LEU A 62 -15.96 -14.35 3.65
CA LEU A 62 -16.50 -15.30 4.62
C LEU A 62 -15.96 -15.04 6.04
N ALA A 63 -14.67 -14.74 6.15
CA ALA A 63 -14.06 -14.37 7.43
C ALA A 63 -14.58 -13.04 7.97
N ASP A 64 -14.90 -12.08 7.10
CA ASP A 64 -15.59 -10.85 7.49
C ASP A 64 -17.02 -11.14 7.93
N LEU A 65 -17.78 -11.97 7.20
CA LEU A 65 -19.15 -12.35 7.53
C LEU A 65 -19.26 -12.95 8.93
N GLU A 66 -18.43 -13.95 9.24
CA GLU A 66 -18.40 -14.58 10.56
C GLU A 66 -18.08 -13.56 11.66
N SER A 67 -17.12 -12.68 11.39
CA SER A 67 -16.70 -11.63 12.34
C SER A 67 -17.79 -10.58 12.57
N ILE A 68 -18.48 -10.16 11.51
CA ILE A 68 -19.59 -9.21 11.56
C ILE A 68 -20.75 -9.82 12.35
N GLN A 69 -21.15 -11.06 12.04
CA GLN A 69 -22.24 -11.74 12.74
C GLN A 69 -21.98 -11.84 14.25
N LYS A 70 -20.78 -12.28 14.65
CA LYS A 70 -20.37 -12.34 16.07
C LYS A 70 -20.44 -10.97 16.75
N ARG A 71 -19.98 -9.90 16.08
CA ARG A 71 -19.98 -8.54 16.63
C ARG A 71 -21.38 -7.92 16.71
N LEU A 72 -22.29 -8.30 15.81
CA LEU A 72 -23.68 -7.83 15.79
C LEU A 72 -24.62 -8.65 16.69
N GLU A 73 -24.16 -9.70 17.37
CA GLU A 73 -24.93 -10.37 18.42
C GLU A 73 -25.28 -9.39 19.56
N LYS A 74 -26.51 -9.48 20.10
CA LYS A 74 -27.03 -8.55 21.13
C LYS A 74 -26.13 -8.43 22.37
N SER A 75 -25.42 -9.50 22.73
CA SER A 75 -24.45 -9.53 23.84
C SER A 75 -23.23 -8.67 23.56
N ASN A 76 -22.74 -8.65 22.32
CA ASN A 76 -21.50 -8.00 21.90
C ASN A 76 -21.72 -6.56 21.42
N LYS A 77 -22.90 -6.25 20.85
CA LYS A 77 -23.26 -4.90 20.38
C LYS A 77 -23.07 -3.81 21.42
N LYS A 78 -23.23 -4.11 22.72
CA LYS A 78 -23.08 -3.12 23.80
C LYS A 78 -21.66 -2.54 23.94
N ASN A 79 -20.66 -3.23 23.40
CA ASN A 79 -19.25 -2.83 23.49
C ASN A 79 -18.74 -2.19 22.19
N VAL A 80 -19.61 -1.99 21.20
CA VAL A 80 -19.27 -1.46 19.88
C VAL A 80 -19.92 -0.10 19.72
N ASP A 81 -19.16 0.87 19.21
CA ASP A 81 -19.65 2.21 18.94
C ASP A 81 -20.79 2.22 17.89
N GLU A 82 -21.72 3.17 17.98
CA GLU A 82 -22.88 3.24 17.10
C GLU A 82 -22.50 3.39 15.61
N GLU A 83 -21.43 4.13 15.30
CA GLU A 83 -20.96 4.29 13.92
C GLU A 83 -20.36 2.98 13.40
N GLN A 84 -19.63 2.26 14.25
CA GLN A 84 -19.10 0.94 13.90
C GLN A 84 -20.21 -0.08 13.67
N ILE A 85 -21.28 -0.04 14.48
CA ILE A 85 -22.46 -0.89 14.26
C ILE A 85 -23.07 -0.62 12.88
N LYS A 86 -23.23 0.65 12.49
CA LYS A 86 -23.76 1.02 11.16
C LYS A 86 -22.89 0.47 10.03
N ILE A 87 -21.56 0.61 10.12
CA ILE A 87 -20.62 0.05 9.14
C ILE A 87 -20.80 -1.46 9.02
N LEU A 88 -20.86 -2.17 10.15
CA LEU A 88 -21.02 -3.63 10.17
C LEU A 88 -22.38 -4.08 9.61
N GLU A 89 -23.46 -3.35 9.88
CA GLU A 89 -24.80 -3.65 9.35
C GLU A 89 -24.87 -3.46 7.83
N ILE A 90 -24.27 -2.38 7.30
CA ILE A 90 -24.19 -2.14 5.86
C ILE A 90 -23.28 -3.18 5.19
N ALA A 91 -22.13 -3.51 5.80
CA ALA A 91 -21.24 -4.55 5.30
C ALA A 91 -21.95 -5.92 5.24
N LEU A 92 -22.74 -6.26 6.26
CA LEU A 92 -23.55 -7.48 6.29
C LEU A 92 -24.57 -7.52 5.15
N ASP A 93 -25.27 -6.42 4.91
CA ASP A 93 -26.22 -6.30 3.78
C ASP A 93 -25.52 -6.46 2.43
N CYS A 94 -24.32 -5.89 2.28
CA CYS A 94 -23.52 -6.02 1.07
C CYS A 94 -23.13 -7.48 0.80
N ILE A 95 -22.61 -8.17 1.82
CA ILE A 95 -22.21 -9.57 1.70
C ILE A 95 -23.40 -10.47 1.38
N ASN A 96 -24.52 -10.32 2.10
CA ASN A 96 -25.70 -11.18 1.93
C ASN A 96 -26.41 -11.00 0.58
N ASN A 97 -26.34 -9.80 0.00
CA ASN A 97 -27.01 -9.47 -1.26
C ASN A 97 -26.04 -9.33 -2.44
N SER A 98 -24.78 -9.76 -2.28
CA SER A 98 -23.73 -9.67 -3.31
C SER A 98 -23.57 -8.24 -3.88
N LYS A 99 -23.70 -7.22 -3.04
CA LYS A 99 -23.45 -5.83 -3.40
C LYS A 99 -21.98 -5.47 -3.15
N ASP A 100 -21.51 -4.45 -3.83
CA ASP A 100 -20.15 -3.95 -3.65
C ASP A 100 -19.97 -3.33 -2.25
N ILE A 101 -19.04 -3.89 -1.46
CA ILE A 101 -18.70 -3.39 -0.13
C ILE A 101 -17.98 -2.04 -0.17
N GLN A 102 -17.43 -1.64 -1.33
CA GLN A 102 -16.71 -0.37 -1.49
C GLN A 102 -17.62 0.86 -1.32
N ILE A 103 -18.95 0.71 -1.37
CA ILE A 103 -19.90 1.80 -1.09
C ILE A 103 -19.70 2.43 0.30
N LEU A 104 -19.12 1.68 1.24
CA LEU A 104 -18.79 2.17 2.57
C LEU A 104 -17.76 3.31 2.54
N ARG A 105 -16.90 3.37 1.52
CA ARG A 105 -15.89 4.42 1.38
C ARG A 105 -16.48 5.79 1.09
N ASP A 106 -17.66 5.84 0.48
CA ASP A 106 -18.36 7.10 0.18
C ASP A 106 -19.19 7.60 1.37
N GLN A 107 -19.45 6.72 2.35
CA GLN A 107 -20.36 7.00 3.46
C GLN A 107 -19.65 7.26 4.79
N PHE A 108 -18.42 6.77 4.96
CA PHE A 108 -17.69 6.83 6.22
C PHE A 108 -16.25 7.31 6.02
N GLU A 109 -15.70 7.96 7.04
CA GLU A 109 -14.29 8.34 7.03
C GLU A 109 -13.36 7.11 7.02
N LYS A 110 -12.24 7.23 6.30
CA LYS A 110 -11.23 6.16 6.19
C LYS A 110 -10.79 5.62 7.55
N LYS A 111 -10.65 6.49 8.56
CA LYS A 111 -10.25 6.09 9.92
C LYS A 111 -11.25 5.12 10.55
N LEU A 112 -12.55 5.40 10.43
CA LEU A 112 -13.61 4.54 10.94
C LEU A 112 -13.65 3.20 10.19
N LEU A 113 -13.48 3.24 8.87
CA LEU A 113 -13.41 2.01 8.05
C LEU A 113 -12.21 1.14 8.43
N ASN A 114 -11.04 1.73 8.66
CA ASN A 114 -9.86 0.97 9.11
C ASN A 114 -10.08 0.34 10.49
N GLN A 115 -10.73 1.06 11.40
CA GLN A 115 -11.08 0.56 12.74
C GLN A 115 -12.09 -0.59 12.71
N SER A 116 -12.91 -0.71 11.66
CA SER A 116 -13.85 -1.84 11.50
C SER A 116 -13.13 -3.18 11.35
N GLY A 117 -11.85 -3.17 10.93
CA GLY A 117 -11.04 -4.38 10.78
C GLY A 117 -11.56 -5.35 9.71
N LEU A 118 -12.40 -4.88 8.79
CA LEU A 118 -12.91 -5.66 7.66
C LEU A 118 -11.78 -5.88 6.64
N LEU A 119 -11.53 -7.15 6.32
CA LEU A 119 -10.49 -7.57 5.39
C LEU A 119 -10.78 -7.11 3.96
N SER A 120 -12.05 -7.21 3.55
CA SER A 120 -12.51 -6.92 2.20
C SER A 120 -12.39 -5.44 1.81
N LEU A 121 -12.29 -4.54 2.80
CA LEU A 121 -12.11 -3.10 2.60
C LEU A 121 -10.64 -2.68 2.46
N LYS A 122 -9.69 -3.52 2.84
CA LYS A 122 -8.26 -3.18 2.77
C LYS A 122 -7.88 -2.86 1.32
N PRO A 123 -7.08 -1.81 1.08
CA PRO A 123 -6.54 -1.52 -0.25
C PRO A 123 -5.69 -2.69 -0.77
N LYS A 124 -5.76 -2.93 -2.08
CA LYS A 124 -5.14 -4.08 -2.74
C LYS A 124 -4.28 -3.66 -3.93
N ILE A 125 -3.13 -4.29 -4.06
CA ILE A 125 -2.29 -4.26 -5.25
C ILE A 125 -2.27 -5.66 -5.84
N PHE A 126 -2.47 -5.77 -7.15
CA PHE A 126 -2.39 -7.03 -7.87
C PHE A 126 -1.04 -7.08 -8.60
N VAL A 127 -0.25 -8.12 -8.37
CA VAL A 127 1.02 -8.36 -9.03
C VAL A 127 0.87 -9.62 -9.87
N CYS A 128 0.62 -9.44 -11.16
CA CYS A 128 0.62 -10.50 -12.14
C CYS A 128 2.06 -10.93 -12.41
N ASN A 129 2.47 -12.04 -11.81
CA ASN A 129 3.76 -12.66 -12.06
C ASN A 129 3.72 -13.39 -13.41
N VAL A 130 4.56 -12.98 -14.36
CA VAL A 130 4.62 -13.54 -15.72
C VAL A 130 5.99 -14.12 -16.05
N ASP A 131 6.04 -14.89 -17.12
CA ASP A 131 7.26 -15.35 -17.76
C ASP A 131 8.04 -14.18 -18.40
N GLU A 132 9.35 -14.36 -18.60
CA GLU A 132 10.25 -13.30 -19.08
C GLU A 132 9.78 -12.60 -20.37
N PRO A 133 9.33 -13.34 -21.42
CA PRO A 133 8.89 -12.72 -22.67
C PRO A 133 7.65 -11.82 -22.50
N SER A 134 6.86 -12.07 -21.45
CA SER A 134 5.61 -11.37 -21.19
C SER A 134 5.75 -10.19 -20.23
N VAL A 135 6.93 -9.92 -19.68
CA VAL A 135 7.11 -8.84 -18.70
C VAL A 135 6.73 -7.44 -19.23
N GLN A 136 6.97 -7.19 -20.52
CA GLN A 136 6.69 -5.88 -21.13
C GLN A 136 5.23 -5.71 -21.56
N ASN A 137 4.71 -6.72 -22.27
CA ASN A 137 3.44 -6.60 -23.00
C ASN A 137 2.32 -7.44 -22.37
N GLY A 138 2.63 -8.23 -21.35
CA GLY A 138 1.73 -9.20 -20.78
C GLY A 138 1.53 -10.43 -21.66
N ASN A 139 0.47 -11.18 -21.35
CA ASN A 139 -0.02 -12.34 -22.07
C ASN A 139 -1.54 -12.50 -21.87
N LYS A 140 -2.11 -13.60 -22.38
CA LYS A 140 -3.54 -13.93 -22.23
C LYS A 140 -4.04 -13.88 -20.78
N TYR A 141 -3.19 -14.21 -19.80
CA TYR A 141 -3.54 -14.23 -18.39
C TYR A 141 -3.66 -12.82 -17.83
N THR A 142 -2.68 -11.96 -18.14
CA THR A 142 -2.72 -10.54 -17.73
C THR A 142 -3.84 -9.77 -18.43
N GLU A 143 -4.11 -10.05 -19.69
CA GLU A 143 -5.22 -9.45 -20.44
C GLU A 143 -6.57 -9.79 -19.80
N ALA A 144 -6.83 -11.07 -19.51
CA ALA A 144 -8.05 -11.50 -18.84
C ALA A 144 -8.18 -10.88 -17.44
N PHE A 145 -7.08 -10.83 -16.69
CA PHE A 145 -7.07 -10.27 -15.34
C PHE A 145 -7.32 -8.76 -15.34
N ILE A 146 -6.62 -8.00 -16.17
CA ILE A 146 -6.79 -6.55 -16.31
C ILE A 146 -8.18 -6.22 -16.86
N GLY A 147 -8.72 -7.02 -17.77
CA GLY A 147 -10.08 -6.86 -18.28
C GLY A 147 -11.16 -6.93 -17.20
N LYS A 148 -10.93 -7.70 -16.13
CA LYS A 148 -11.89 -7.86 -15.02
C LYS A 148 -11.62 -6.93 -13.83
N PHE A 149 -10.37 -6.79 -13.40
CA PHE A 149 -9.99 -6.07 -12.17
C PHE A 149 -9.42 -4.67 -12.44
N GLY A 150 -9.18 -4.33 -13.71
CA GLY A 150 -8.64 -3.05 -14.13
C GLY A 150 -7.12 -2.94 -14.01
N GLU A 151 -6.56 -1.96 -14.73
CA GLU A 151 -5.11 -1.74 -14.80
C GLU A 151 -4.58 -0.92 -13.62
N LYS A 152 -5.40 -0.01 -13.08
CA LYS A 152 -4.98 1.00 -12.08
C LYS A 152 -4.20 0.38 -10.91
N ASN A 153 -4.69 -0.71 -10.33
CA ASN A 153 -4.07 -1.38 -9.19
C ASN A 153 -3.26 -2.65 -9.55
N THR A 154 -3.11 -2.93 -10.84
CA THR A 154 -2.40 -4.11 -11.36
C THR A 154 -0.99 -3.77 -11.81
N LEU A 155 -0.03 -4.66 -11.57
CA LEU A 155 1.35 -4.59 -12.01
C LEU A 155 1.70 -5.90 -12.71
N ILE A 156 2.35 -5.82 -13.86
CA ILE A 156 2.95 -6.97 -14.54
C ILE A 156 4.43 -7.00 -14.15
N VAL A 157 4.87 -8.11 -13.56
CA VAL A 157 6.25 -8.29 -13.08
C VAL A 157 6.68 -9.71 -13.42
N SER A 158 7.96 -9.94 -13.69
CA SER A 158 8.52 -11.29 -13.72
C SER A 158 9.44 -11.45 -12.53
N ALA A 159 9.06 -12.34 -11.60
CA ALA A 159 9.87 -12.62 -10.41
C ALA A 159 11.26 -13.18 -10.77
N ASP A 160 11.36 -13.91 -11.88
CA ASP A 160 12.62 -14.48 -12.37
C ASP A 160 13.56 -13.37 -12.86
N ILE A 161 13.05 -12.42 -13.64
CA ILE A 161 13.80 -11.23 -14.05
C ILE A 161 14.25 -10.41 -12.84
N GLU A 162 13.37 -10.20 -11.85
CA GLU A 162 13.74 -9.47 -10.63
C GLU A 162 14.87 -10.17 -9.86
N ASN A 163 14.84 -11.51 -9.80
CA ASN A 163 15.90 -12.28 -9.16
C ASN A 163 17.23 -12.17 -9.90
N GLN A 164 17.21 -12.22 -11.24
CA GLN A 164 18.41 -12.00 -12.06
C GLN A 164 18.97 -10.59 -11.87
N ILE A 165 18.11 -9.57 -11.93
CA ILE A 165 18.50 -8.16 -11.72
C ILE A 165 19.17 -7.94 -10.36
N ASN A 166 18.69 -8.62 -9.31
CA ASN A 166 19.25 -8.48 -7.95
C ASN A 166 20.63 -9.12 -7.78
N GLN A 167 21.08 -9.94 -8.73
CA GLN A 167 22.40 -10.58 -8.72
C GLN A 167 23.44 -9.80 -9.54
N LEU A 168 23.01 -8.77 -10.27
CA LEU A 168 23.88 -7.93 -11.10
C LEU A 168 24.40 -6.73 -10.33
N GLU A 169 25.60 -6.28 -10.67
CA GLU A 169 26.14 -5.00 -10.21
C GLU A 169 25.41 -3.83 -10.89
N ASN A 170 25.52 -2.62 -10.34
CA ASN A 170 24.71 -1.47 -10.79
C ASN A 170 24.81 -1.16 -12.29
N GLU A 171 26.02 -1.20 -12.87
CA GLU A 171 26.25 -0.94 -14.30
C GLU A 171 25.67 -2.06 -15.18
N GLU A 172 25.81 -3.31 -14.77
CA GLU A 172 25.27 -4.47 -15.48
C GLU A 172 23.73 -4.49 -15.42
N LYS A 173 23.17 -4.09 -14.28
CA LYS A 173 21.73 -3.95 -14.07
C LYS A 173 21.10 -2.94 -15.02
N GLU A 174 21.70 -1.75 -15.17
CA GLU A 174 21.19 -0.73 -16.10
C GLU A 174 21.19 -1.24 -17.54
N ASN A 175 22.31 -1.81 -17.97
CA ASN A 175 22.43 -2.40 -19.31
C ASN A 175 21.43 -3.54 -19.54
N TYR A 176 21.27 -4.44 -18.57
CA TYR A 176 20.32 -5.55 -18.68
C TYR A 176 18.89 -5.04 -18.80
N MET A 177 18.47 -4.13 -17.92
CA MET A 177 17.14 -3.52 -17.97
C MET A 177 16.88 -2.83 -19.31
N GLU A 178 17.85 -2.11 -19.87
CA GLU A 178 17.72 -1.48 -21.18
C GLU A 178 17.54 -2.51 -22.29
N MET A 179 18.32 -3.60 -22.29
CA MET A 179 18.20 -4.69 -23.27
C MET A 179 16.83 -5.35 -23.26
N ILE A 180 16.24 -5.55 -22.08
CA ILE A 180 14.89 -6.11 -21.92
C ILE A 180 13.81 -5.02 -21.84
N GLY A 181 14.13 -3.78 -22.24
CA GLY A 181 13.22 -2.63 -22.34
C GLY A 181 12.48 -2.24 -21.05
N LEU A 182 13.02 -2.56 -19.88
CA LEU A 182 12.49 -2.15 -18.58
C LEU A 182 13.08 -0.80 -18.17
N LYS A 183 12.21 0.15 -17.83
CA LYS A 183 12.64 1.46 -17.30
C LYS A 183 12.84 1.46 -15.79
N LYS A 184 12.15 0.57 -15.09
CA LYS A 184 12.17 0.41 -13.64
C LYS A 184 11.99 -1.08 -13.34
N THR A 185 12.58 -1.53 -12.24
CA THR A 185 12.32 -2.87 -11.72
C THR A 185 10.88 -2.97 -11.22
N GLY A 186 10.31 -4.17 -11.30
CA GLY A 186 9.02 -4.52 -10.73
C GLY A 186 8.98 -4.26 -9.23
N LEU A 187 10.07 -4.51 -8.49
CA LEU A 187 10.16 -4.19 -7.07
C LEU A 187 10.05 -2.67 -6.82
N ASN A 188 10.72 -1.83 -7.61
CA ASN A 188 10.61 -0.38 -7.49
C ASN A 188 9.20 0.11 -7.78
N MET A 189 8.55 -0.44 -8.83
CA MET A 189 7.16 -0.14 -9.16
C MET A 189 6.20 -0.55 -8.03
N LEU A 190 6.44 -1.72 -7.42
CA LEU A 190 5.65 -2.24 -6.30
C LEU A 190 5.78 -1.35 -5.06
N ILE A 191 7.01 -0.95 -4.71
CA ILE A 191 7.26 -0.04 -3.58
C ILE A 191 6.57 1.30 -3.79
N GLN A 192 6.73 1.92 -4.98
CA GLN A 192 6.07 3.19 -5.31
C GLN A 192 4.55 3.07 -5.24
N LYS A 193 3.98 1.96 -5.72
CA LYS A 193 2.54 1.72 -5.65
C LYS A 193 2.06 1.46 -4.22
N GLY A 194 2.86 0.78 -3.41
CA GLY A 194 2.63 0.57 -1.98
C GLY A 194 2.57 1.89 -1.20
N TYR A 195 3.53 2.79 -1.41
CA TYR A 195 3.50 4.14 -0.82
C TYR A 195 2.24 4.91 -1.22
N ASN A 196 1.90 4.86 -2.51
CA ASN A 196 0.72 5.55 -3.02
C ASN A 196 -0.59 5.00 -2.44
N ILE A 197 -0.75 3.68 -2.37
CA ILE A 197 -1.98 3.06 -1.89
C ILE A 197 -2.18 3.23 -0.37
N LEU A 198 -1.08 3.29 0.37
CA LEU A 198 -1.07 3.61 1.80
C LEU A 198 -1.23 5.10 2.07
N GLU A 199 -1.29 5.93 1.02
CA GLU A 199 -1.38 7.39 1.10
C GLU A 199 -0.23 7.98 1.93
N LEU A 200 0.99 7.57 1.60
CA LEU A 200 2.21 8.07 2.22
C LEU A 200 2.88 9.11 1.32
N ASP A 201 3.44 10.14 1.94
CA ASP A 201 4.36 11.10 1.34
C ASP A 201 5.74 10.98 2.02
N THR A 202 6.78 11.50 1.38
CA THR A 202 8.13 11.55 1.92
C THR A 202 8.60 13.00 2.02
N TYR A 203 9.19 13.39 3.14
CA TYR A 203 9.94 14.63 3.25
C TYR A 203 11.40 14.33 3.60
N PHE A 204 12.29 15.31 3.45
CA PHE A 204 13.70 15.14 3.74
C PHE A 204 14.20 16.12 4.79
N THR A 205 15.11 15.65 5.62
CA THR A 205 16.03 16.51 6.39
C THR A 205 17.40 16.39 5.73
N SER A 206 18.04 17.52 5.43
CA SER A 206 19.37 17.53 4.82
C SER A 206 20.25 18.54 5.52
N GLY A 207 21.36 18.06 6.08
CA GLY A 207 22.41 18.85 6.71
C GLY A 207 23.80 18.36 6.30
N PRO A 208 24.88 18.95 6.85
CA PRO A 208 26.25 18.58 6.49
C PRO A 208 26.60 17.12 6.82
N GLU A 209 26.03 16.58 7.90
CA GLU A 209 26.35 15.24 8.38
C GLU A 209 25.46 14.16 7.78
N GLU A 210 24.17 14.46 7.58
CA GLU A 210 23.18 13.47 7.16
C GLU A 210 22.15 14.09 6.21
N THR A 211 21.75 13.30 5.22
CA THR A 211 20.50 13.51 4.48
C THR A 211 19.63 12.28 4.64
N ARG A 212 18.39 12.48 5.09
CA ARG A 212 17.47 11.40 5.44
C ARG A 212 16.07 11.66 4.91
N ALA A 213 15.45 10.60 4.42
CA ALA A 213 14.04 10.55 4.03
C ALA A 213 13.18 10.13 5.23
N TRP A 214 12.04 10.79 5.39
CA TRP A 214 11.06 10.54 6.44
C TRP A 214 9.69 10.30 5.80
N THR A 215 9.07 9.19 6.18
CA THR A 215 7.75 8.80 5.69
C THR A 215 6.67 9.37 6.58
N ILE A 216 5.66 9.99 5.99
CA ILE A 216 4.50 10.56 6.69
C ILE A 216 3.21 10.17 5.97
N GLN A 217 2.09 10.20 6.69
CA GLN A 217 0.77 10.13 6.06
C GLN A 217 0.54 11.37 5.19
N LYS A 218 -0.19 11.22 4.08
CA LYS A 218 -0.66 12.34 3.27
C LYS A 218 -1.46 13.31 4.13
N ASN A 219 -1.33 14.59 3.80
CA ASN A 219 -1.93 15.68 4.56
C ASN A 219 -1.44 15.78 6.02
N CYS A 220 -0.24 15.29 6.33
CA CYS A 220 0.38 15.45 7.64
C CYS A 220 0.80 16.91 7.87
N THR A 221 0.53 17.42 9.08
CA THR A 221 0.92 18.78 9.47
C THR A 221 2.40 18.84 9.84
N ALA A 222 3.03 20.00 9.68
CA ALA A 222 4.45 20.18 10.02
C ALA A 222 4.82 19.74 11.46
N PRO A 223 4.02 19.99 12.51
CA PRO A 223 4.33 19.48 13.85
C PRO A 223 4.33 17.96 13.95
N LYS A 224 3.36 17.29 13.32
CA LYS A 224 3.28 15.82 13.30
C LYS A 224 4.43 15.21 12.51
N ALA A 225 4.77 15.81 11.37
CA ALA A 225 5.93 15.40 10.59
C ALA A 225 7.24 15.52 11.39
N ALA A 226 7.38 16.57 12.21
CA ALA A 226 8.52 16.72 13.12
C ALA A 226 8.51 15.65 14.23
N GLY A 227 7.33 15.22 14.68
CA GLY A 227 7.13 14.13 15.63
C GLY A 227 7.72 12.79 15.18
N GLU A 228 7.73 12.52 13.87
CA GLU A 228 8.38 11.31 13.30
C GLU A 228 9.90 11.27 13.55
N ILE A 229 10.53 12.44 13.70
CA ILE A 229 11.95 12.52 14.10
C ILE A 229 12.08 12.23 15.59
N HIS A 230 11.30 12.96 16.40
CA HIS A 230 11.25 12.79 17.84
C HIS A 230 9.97 13.42 18.41
N SER A 231 9.34 12.77 19.39
CA SER A 231 8.08 13.26 20.00
C SER A 231 8.17 14.65 20.62
N ASP A 232 9.37 15.07 21.05
CA ASP A 232 9.58 16.39 21.64
C ASP A 232 9.55 17.51 20.60
N PHE A 233 9.89 17.22 19.34
CA PHE A 233 9.80 18.22 18.27
C PHE A 233 8.35 18.57 17.97
N GLU A 234 7.43 17.61 18.06
CA GLU A 234 6.00 17.87 17.90
C GLU A 234 5.48 18.77 19.04
N LYS A 235 5.81 18.43 20.30
CA LYS A 235 5.38 19.21 21.48
C LYS A 235 5.98 20.61 21.51
N GLY A 236 7.26 20.71 21.21
CA GLY A 236 8.05 21.94 21.21
C GLY A 236 7.98 22.73 19.91
N PHE A 237 7.19 22.31 18.91
CA PHE A 237 7.20 22.89 17.57
C PHE A 237 6.94 24.40 17.58
N ILE A 238 7.84 25.15 16.94
CA ILE A 238 7.71 26.58 16.72
C ILE A 238 7.33 26.85 15.26
N ARG A 239 8.15 26.36 14.31
CA ARG A 239 7.99 26.54 12.86
C ARG A 239 8.89 25.58 12.08
N ALA A 240 8.61 25.38 10.80
CA ALA A 240 9.47 24.65 9.87
C ALA A 240 10.09 25.59 8.82
N GLU A 241 11.41 25.57 8.67
CA GLU A 241 12.06 26.08 7.47
C GLU A 241 11.84 25.08 6.35
N THR A 242 11.20 25.52 5.26
CA THR A 242 10.68 24.64 4.21
C THR A 242 11.16 25.10 2.84
N ILE A 243 11.68 24.18 2.03
CA ILE A 243 12.02 24.39 0.63
C ILE A 243 11.46 23.21 -0.18
N ALA A 244 10.82 23.46 -1.31
CA ALA A 244 10.39 22.39 -2.21
C ALA A 244 11.61 21.68 -2.82
N TYR A 245 11.54 20.37 -3.05
CA TYR A 245 12.64 19.57 -3.61
C TYR A 245 13.30 20.23 -4.85
N GLU A 246 12.50 20.59 -5.84
CA GLU A 246 12.98 21.17 -7.10
C GLU A 246 13.75 22.47 -6.89
N ASP A 247 13.24 23.35 -6.01
CA ASP A 247 13.91 24.58 -5.64
C ASP A 247 15.22 24.30 -4.89
N PHE A 248 15.26 23.32 -3.99
CA PHE A 248 16.46 22.97 -3.23
C PHE A 248 17.60 22.51 -4.15
N ILE A 249 17.28 21.65 -5.12
CA ILE A 249 18.24 21.16 -6.11
C ILE A 249 18.67 22.29 -7.05
N ALA A 250 17.73 23.05 -7.62
CA ALA A 250 18.03 24.13 -8.55
C ALA A 250 18.91 25.22 -7.92
N ASN A 251 18.78 25.45 -6.62
CA ASN A 251 19.56 26.44 -5.89
C ASN A 251 20.82 25.84 -5.22
N GLN A 252 21.07 24.54 -5.34
CA GLN A 252 22.23 23.88 -4.71
C GLN A 252 22.25 24.02 -3.17
N GLY A 253 21.09 23.88 -2.54
CA GLY A 253 20.96 23.77 -1.09
C GLY A 253 20.43 25.01 -0.36
N TRP A 254 20.52 24.96 0.98
CA TRP A 254 19.83 25.89 1.89
C TRP A 254 20.18 27.38 1.69
N VAL A 255 21.47 27.70 1.60
CA VAL A 255 21.95 29.09 1.63
C VAL A 255 21.43 29.87 0.42
N ASN A 256 21.62 29.32 -0.78
CA ASN A 256 21.16 29.95 -2.01
C ASN A 256 19.64 29.94 -2.12
N SER A 257 18.97 28.87 -1.69
CA SER A 257 17.50 28.82 -1.65
C SER A 257 16.91 29.94 -0.77
N LYS A 258 17.56 30.24 0.36
CA LYS A 258 17.16 31.35 1.22
C LYS A 258 17.42 32.70 0.55
N THR A 259 18.61 32.91 -0.02
CA THR A 259 18.96 34.16 -0.71
C THR A 259 18.03 34.46 -1.89
N ASN A 260 17.62 33.42 -2.62
CA ASN A 260 16.72 33.52 -3.76
C ASN A 260 15.22 33.50 -3.38
N GLY A 261 14.90 33.61 -2.08
CA GLY A 261 13.53 33.74 -1.59
C GLY A 261 12.68 32.47 -1.70
N LYS A 262 13.29 31.30 -1.88
CA LYS A 262 12.59 30.01 -1.99
C LYS A 262 12.35 29.33 -0.64
N MET A 263 13.08 29.72 0.39
CA MET A 263 12.89 29.21 1.75
C MET A 263 11.71 29.89 2.44
N ARG A 264 10.71 29.09 2.82
CA ARG A 264 9.51 29.53 3.54
C ARG A 264 9.63 29.21 5.03
N LEU A 265 8.91 29.97 5.85
CA LEU A 265 8.74 29.68 7.27
C LEU A 265 7.29 29.27 7.48
N GLU A 266 7.09 27.98 7.71
CA GLU A 266 5.79 27.36 7.77
C GLU A 266 5.35 27.13 9.23
N GLY A 267 4.07 27.41 9.49
CA GLY A 267 3.45 27.32 10.82
C GLY A 267 2.88 25.94 11.14
N LYS A 268 2.11 25.86 12.23
CA LYS A 268 1.51 24.60 12.72
C LYS A 268 0.48 24.00 11.78
N ASP A 269 -0.20 24.84 11.01
CA ASP A 269 -1.26 24.44 10.08
C ASP A 269 -0.72 24.07 8.69
N TYR A 270 0.60 24.20 8.47
CA TYR A 270 1.20 23.81 7.20
C TYR A 270 1.08 22.31 6.97
N ILE A 271 0.60 21.96 5.78
CA ILE A 271 0.52 20.59 5.31
C ILE A 271 1.77 20.30 4.50
N VAL A 272 2.61 19.39 5.01
CA VAL A 272 3.85 18.98 4.36
C VAL A 272 3.54 18.41 2.98
N LYS A 273 4.37 18.77 2.00
CA LYS A 273 4.26 18.26 0.63
C LYS A 273 5.33 17.20 0.38
N ASP A 274 4.99 16.25 -0.48
CA ASP A 274 5.94 15.24 -0.93
C ASP A 274 7.18 15.90 -1.53
N GLY A 275 8.36 15.45 -1.09
CA GLY A 275 9.66 16.01 -1.44
C GLY A 275 10.09 17.25 -0.67
N ASP A 276 9.30 17.81 0.24
CA ASP A 276 9.72 18.99 1.00
C ASP A 276 11.04 18.74 1.75
N ILE A 277 11.95 19.71 1.69
CA ILE A 277 13.17 19.74 2.49
C ILE A 277 12.88 20.60 3.72
N LEU A 278 12.86 19.96 4.88
CA LEU A 278 12.43 20.55 6.15
C LEU A 278 13.57 20.66 7.15
N ASN A 279 13.59 21.78 7.87
CA ASN A 279 14.37 21.97 9.07
C ASN A 279 13.48 22.55 10.18
N PHE A 280 13.26 21.77 11.24
CA PHE A 280 12.32 22.13 12.30
C PHE A 280 12.97 23.00 13.38
N ARG A 281 12.29 24.08 13.75
CA ARG A 281 12.63 24.89 14.92
C ARG A 281 11.68 24.52 16.05
N PHE A 282 12.23 24.11 17.18
CA PHE A 282 11.49 23.71 18.36
C PHE A 282 12.12 24.35 19.60
N ASN A 283 11.32 24.48 20.68
CA ASN A 283 11.82 24.83 21.99
C ASN A 283 12.06 23.56 22.79
N THR A 284 13.19 23.50 23.49
CA THR A 284 13.53 22.40 24.40
C THR A 284 12.87 22.60 25.76
#